data_AF-A0A2U9IKU5-F1
#
_entry.id   AF-A0A2U9IKU5-F1
#
_cell.length_a   1.000
_cell.length_b   1.000
_cell.length_c   1.000
_cell.angle_alpha   90.00
_cell.angle_beta   90.00
_cell.angle_gamma   90.00
#
_symmetry.space_group_name_H-M   'P 1'
#
loop_
_entity.id
_entity.type
_entity.pdbx_description
1 polymer ?
#
loop_
_entity_poly.entity_id
_entity_poly.type
_entity_poly.pdbx_seq_one_letter_code
_entity_poly.pdbx_strand_id
1 'polypeptide(L)'
;MPTIHLSLPESMYEELRKKADEMGIQITDLVKFYIRQGIEEKDNKQESARNAEYEESIAFLEAKVAQLDAMVAELVKKLRDIEDMEEEEPVELKGEENT
;
A
#
# COMPACT_ATOMS: atom_id res chain seq x y z
N MET A 1 -35.10 -19.61 -9.13
CA MET A 1 -34.29 -18.47 -9.61
C MET A 1 -35.08 -17.20 -9.38
N PRO A 2 -34.49 -16.14 -8.82
CA PRO A 2 -35.11 -14.82 -8.84
C PRO A 2 -35.24 -14.35 -10.29
N THR A 3 -36.36 -13.71 -10.61
CA THR A 3 -36.58 -13.09 -11.92
C THR A 3 -36.27 -11.61 -11.81
N ILE A 4 -35.53 -11.08 -12.77
CA ILE A 4 -35.18 -9.65 -12.85
C ILE A 4 -35.81 -9.11 -14.13
N HIS A 5 -36.51 -7.97 -14.03
CA HIS A 5 -37.02 -7.24 -15.17
C HIS A 5 -36.08 -6.07 -15.47
N LEU A 6 -35.55 -6.02 -16.70
CA LEU A 6 -34.64 -4.97 -17.15
C LEU A 6 -35.37 -4.09 -18.17
N SER A 7 -35.41 -2.79 -17.91
CA SER A 7 -35.88 -1.79 -18.87
C SER A 7 -34.68 -1.25 -19.64
N LEU A 8 -34.58 -1.58 -20.93
CA LEU A 8 -33.47 -1.19 -21.79
C LEU A 8 -34.01 -0.38 -22.98
N PRO A 9 -33.27 0.63 -23.47
CA PRO A 9 -33.56 1.25 -24.76
C PRO A 9 -33.60 0.19 -25.87
N GLU A 10 -34.48 0.38 -26.84
CA GLU A 10 -34.68 -0.56 -27.95
C GLU A 10 -33.38 -0.82 -28.72
N SER A 11 -32.60 0.22 -29.00
CA SER A 11 -31.29 0.11 -29.66
C SER A 11 -30.31 -0.79 -28.91
N MET A 12 -30.24 -0.66 -27.57
CA MET A 12 -29.37 -1.50 -26.76
C MET A 12 -29.83 -2.97 -26.74
N TYR A 13 -31.13 -3.21 -26.70
CA TYR A 13 -31.67 -4.56 -26.77
C TYR A 13 -31.34 -5.22 -28.11
N GLU A 14 -31.47 -4.50 -29.22
CA GLU A 14 -31.11 -4.99 -30.54
C GLU A 14 -29.62 -5.33 -30.65
N GLU A 15 -28.75 -4.49 -30.11
CA GLU A 15 -27.31 -4.76 -30.08
C GLU A 15 -26.98 -6.01 -29.25
N LEU A 16 -27.57 -6.14 -28.06
CA LEU A 16 -27.38 -7.32 -27.21
C LEU A 16 -27.88 -8.59 -27.90
N ARG A 17 -29.02 -8.51 -28.58
CA ARG A 17 -29.59 -9.63 -29.31
C ARG A 17 -28.70 -10.04 -30.48
N LYS A 18 -28.28 -9.08 -31.31
CA LYS A 18 -27.38 -9.33 -32.44
C LYS A 18 -26.08 -9.98 -31.98
N LYS A 19 -25.49 -9.49 -30.89
CA LYS A 19 -24.24 -10.04 -30.34
C LYS A 19 -24.42 -11.45 -29.76
N ALA A 20 -25.57 -11.72 -29.13
CA ALA A 20 -25.90 -13.06 -28.65
C ALA A 20 -26.05 -14.04 -29.83
N ASP A 21 -26.72 -13.61 -30.90
CA ASP A 21 -26.91 -14.40 -32.12
C ASP A 21 -25.57 -14.68 -32.82
N GLU A 22 -24.68 -13.68 -32.94
CA GLU A 22 -23.32 -13.84 -33.48
C GLU A 22 -22.48 -14.85 -32.70
N MET A 23 -22.66 -14.91 -31.39
CA MET A 23 -21.96 -15.84 -30.50
C MET A 23 -22.66 -17.20 -30.40
N GLY A 24 -23.85 -17.36 -30.98
CA GLY A 24 -24.66 -18.57 -30.90
C GLY A 24 -25.16 -18.88 -29.48
N ILE A 25 -25.33 -17.86 -28.62
CA ILE A 25 -25.78 -18.01 -27.23
C ILE A 25 -27.12 -17.31 -26.99
N GLN A 26 -27.80 -17.65 -25.90
CA GLN A 26 -29.02 -16.95 -25.51
C GLN A 26 -28.69 -15.55 -24.98
N ILE A 27 -29.50 -14.55 -25.34
CA ILE A 27 -29.36 -13.17 -24.86
C ILE A 27 -29.32 -13.09 -23.32
N THR A 28 -30.09 -13.95 -22.64
CA THR A 28 -30.10 -14.03 -21.18
C THR A 28 -28.73 -14.40 -20.60
N ASP A 29 -28.01 -15.30 -21.26
CA ASP A 29 -26.69 -15.74 -20.80
C ASP A 29 -25.62 -14.71 -21.12
N LEU A 30 -25.75 -14.00 -22.24
CA LEU A 30 -24.91 -12.84 -22.54
C LEU A 30 -25.10 -11.72 -21.51
N VAL A 31 -26.34 -11.42 -21.12
CA VAL A 31 -26.64 -10.41 -20.09
C VAL A 31 -26.06 -10.82 -18.74
N LYS A 32 -26.23 -12.09 -18.33
CA LYS A 32 -25.60 -12.60 -17.10
C LYS A 32 -24.08 -12.47 -17.13
N PHE A 33 -23.46 -12.78 -18.28
CA PHE A 33 -22.02 -12.65 -18.47
C PHE A 33 -21.55 -11.21 -18.26
N TYR A 34 -22.19 -10.23 -18.91
CA TYR A 34 -21.81 -8.83 -18.74
C TYR A 34 -22.05 -8.30 -17.33
N ILE A 35 -23.14 -8.70 -16.67
CA ILE A 35 -23.38 -8.32 -15.27
C ILE A 35 -22.26 -8.86 -14.39
N ARG A 36 -21.87 -10.12 -14.57
CA ARG A 36 -20.79 -10.75 -13.82
C ARG A 36 -19.45 -10.06 -14.07
N GLN A 37 -19.09 -9.84 -15.33
CA GLN A 37 -17.88 -9.14 -15.73
C GLN A 37 -17.83 -7.72 -15.14
N GLY A 38 -18.94 -6.98 -15.20
CA GLY A 38 -19.01 -5.62 -14.66
C GLY A 38 -18.84 -5.55 -13.14
N ILE A 39 -19.26 -6.58 -12.41
CA ILE A 39 -19.04 -6.69 -10.95
C ILE A 39 -17.56 -7.03 -10.68
N GLU A 40 -17.04 -8.07 -11.33
CA GLU A 40 -15.65 -8.52 -11.15
C GLU A 40 -14.63 -7.44 -11.54
N GLU A 41 -14.86 -6.69 -12.62
CA GLU A 41 -14.00 -5.57 -13.02
C GLU A 41 -14.05 -4.40 -12.04
N LYS A 42 -15.20 -4.16 -11.39
CA LYS A 42 -15.34 -3.09 -10.40
C LYS A 42 -14.57 -3.43 -9.13
N ASP A 43 -14.65 -4.69 -8.70
CA ASP A 43 -13.92 -5.18 -7.53
C ASP A 43 -12.40 -5.17 -7.81
N ASN A 44 -11.95 -5.65 -8.97
CA ASN A 44 -10.54 -5.63 -9.36
C ASN A 44 -9.96 -4.21 -9.51
N LYS A 45 -10.74 -3.24 -10.01
CA LYS A 45 -10.31 -1.83 -10.10
C LYS A 45 -10.21 -1.18 -8.72
N GLN A 46 -11.12 -1.49 -7.80
CA GLN A 46 -11.02 -1.03 -6.41
C GLN A 46 -9.82 -1.65 -5.69
N GLU A 47 -9.55 -2.94 -5.89
CA GLU A 47 -8.38 -3.61 -5.32
C GLU A 47 -7.07 -3.05 -5.89
N SER A 48 -7.00 -2.80 -7.20
CA SER A 48 -5.80 -2.23 -7.83
C SER A 48 -5.51 -0.82 -7.33
N ALA A 49 -6.53 0.03 -7.16
CA ALA A 49 -6.36 1.37 -6.61
C ALA A 49 -5.89 1.34 -5.14
N ARG A 50 -6.47 0.46 -4.32
CA ARG A 50 -6.03 0.27 -2.92
C ARG A 50 -4.61 -0.26 -2.83
N ASN A 51 -4.22 -1.18 -3.71
CA ASN A 51 -2.87 -1.72 -3.73
C ASN A 51 -1.83 -0.64 -4.07
N ALA A 52 -2.13 0.27 -4.99
CA ALA A 52 -1.25 1.40 -5.29
C ALA A 52 -1.09 2.35 -4.08
N GLU A 53 -2.18 2.65 -3.36
CA GLU A 53 -2.13 3.45 -2.12
C GLU A 53 -1.32 2.75 -1.01
N TYR A 54 -1.42 1.42 -0.92
CA TYR A 54 -0.62 0.64 0.02
C TYR A 54 0.86 0.61 -0.35
N GLU A 55 1.21 0.47 -1.62
CA GLU A 55 2.61 0.53 -2.08
C GLU A 55 3.26 1.89 -1.78
N GLU A 56 2.53 3.00 -2.02
CA GLU A 56 3.02 4.33 -1.67
C GLU A 56 3.22 4.49 -0.16
N SER A 57 2.27 3.99 0.63
CA SER A 57 2.35 4.00 2.10
C SER A 57 3.53 3.19 2.63
N ILE A 58 3.81 2.02 2.02
CA ILE A 58 4.94 1.16 2.38
C ILE A 58 6.25 1.87 2.06
N ALA A 59 6.41 2.41 0.85
CA ALA A 59 7.63 3.12 0.45
C ALA A 59 7.91 4.33 1.38
N PHE A 60 6.87 5.05 1.78
CA PHE A 60 6.99 6.15 2.74
C PHE A 60 7.46 5.65 4.12
N LEU A 61 6.88 4.56 4.61
CA LEU A 61 7.26 3.96 5.89
C LEU A 61 8.70 3.43 5.87
N GLU A 62 9.11 2.77 4.79
CA GLU A 62 10.49 2.29 4.62
C GLU A 62 11.50 3.44 4.67
N ALA A 63 11.21 4.56 3.99
CA ALA A 63 12.04 5.75 4.04
C ALA A 63 12.12 6.34 5.48
N LYS A 64 11.01 6.31 6.22
CA LYS A 64 10.98 6.77 7.63
C LYS A 64 11.79 5.86 8.55
N VAL A 65 11.74 4.55 8.34
CA VAL A 65 12.55 3.58 9.10
C VAL A 65 14.04 3.84 8.83
N ALA A 66 14.44 3.97 7.57
CA ALA A 66 15.83 4.26 7.23
C ALA A 66 16.33 5.60 7.84
N GLN A 67 15.46 6.62 7.89
CA GLN A 67 15.77 7.89 8.55
C GLN A 67 15.96 7.69 10.06
N LEU A 68 15.09 6.93 10.71
CA LEU A 68 15.21 6.63 12.15
C LEU A 68 16.48 5.82 12.45
N ASP A 69 16.81 4.83 11.63
CA ASP A 69 18.03 4.03 11.78
C ASP A 69 19.29 4.90 11.73
N ALA A 70 19.34 5.85 10.80
CA ALA A 70 20.44 6.81 10.70
C ALA A 70 20.54 7.70 11.95
N MET A 71 19.41 8.20 12.46
CA MET A 71 19.37 9.03 13.67
C MET A 71 19.82 8.23 14.90
N VAL A 72 19.39 6.98 15.04
CA VAL A 72 19.81 6.11 16.14
C VAL A 72 21.31 5.83 16.06
N ALA A 73 21.83 5.53 14.88
CA ALA A 73 23.27 5.31 14.70
C ALA A 73 24.11 6.55 15.09
N GLU A 74 23.65 7.75 14.73
CA GLU A 74 24.31 9.00 15.12
C GLU A 74 24.26 9.23 16.63
N LEU A 75 23.12 8.98 17.28
CA LEU A 75 22.97 9.11 18.72
C LEU A 75 23.86 8.12 19.47
N VAL A 76 23.90 6.85 19.03
CA VAL A 76 24.78 5.82 19.61
C VAL A 76 26.25 6.22 19.48
N LYS A 77 26.65 6.79 18.33
CA LYS A 77 28.01 7.29 18.15
C LYS A 77 28.33 8.42 19.14
N LYS A 78 27.45 9.42 19.25
CA LYS A 78 27.65 10.53 20.19
C LYS A 78 27.74 10.09 21.64
N LEU A 79 26.95 9.09 22.04
CA LEU A 79 27.02 8.54 23.40
C LEU A 79 28.38 7.90 23.67
N ARG A 80 28.92 7.11 22.72
CA ARG A 80 30.26 6.53 22.84
C ARG A 80 31.34 7.60 22.90
N ASP A 81 31.27 8.60 22.02
CA ASP A 81 32.25 9.69 22.00
C ASP A 81 32.25 10.46 23.36
N ILE A 82 31.12 10.56 24.05
CA ILE A 82 31.02 11.17 25.39
C ILE A 82 31.59 10.24 26.46
N GLU A 83 31.24 8.95 26.44
CA GLU A 83 31.79 7.95 27.37
C GLU A 83 33.32 7.90 27.31
N ASP A 84 33.89 7.92 26.11
CA ASP A 84 35.35 7.91 25.90
C ASP A 84 36.03 9.20 26.45
N MET A 85 35.35 10.36 26.40
CA MET A 85 35.88 11.61 26.95
C MET A 85 35.84 11.67 28.48
N GLU A 86 34.89 11.01 29.13
CA GLU A 86 34.81 10.92 30.60
C GLU A 86 35.89 9.98 31.18
N GLU A 87 36.36 8.98 30.42
CA GLU A 87 37.45 8.10 30.83
C GLU A 87 38.86 8.73 30.71
N GLU A 88 39.01 9.80 29.93
CA GLU A 88 40.30 10.45 29.65
C GLU A 88 40.66 11.65 30.56
N GLU A 89 39.89 11.97 31.61
CA GLU A 89 40.34 12.97 32.61
C GLU A 89 41.25 12.32 33.68
N PRO A 90 42.60 12.48 33.62
CA PRO A 90 43.45 12.11 34.74
C PRO A 90 43.16 13.06 35.91
N VAL A 91 42.64 12.50 36.99
CA VAL A 91 42.51 13.20 38.27
C VAL A 91 43.92 13.54 38.78
N GLU A 92 44.41 14.75 38.52
CA GLU A 92 45.61 15.28 39.17
C GLU A 92 45.33 15.45 40.67
N LEU A 93 45.63 14.40 41.44
CA LEU A 93 45.72 14.49 42.89
C LEU A 93 46.94 15.36 43.23
N LYS A 94 46.73 16.68 43.39
CA LYS A 94 47.67 17.53 44.12
C LYS A 94 47.69 17.10 45.58
N GLY A 95 48.58 16.15 45.89
CA GLY A 95 49.06 15.95 47.24
C GLY A 95 49.84 17.19 47.66
N GLU A 96 49.18 18.08 48.40
CA GLU A 96 49.88 19.06 49.22
C GLU A 96 50.54 18.32 50.38
N GLU A 97 51.77 17.81 50.16
CA GLU A 97 52.73 17.71 51.24
C GLU A 97 53.16 19.13 51.60
N ASN A 98 52.82 19.59 52.81
CA ASN A 98 53.62 20.60 53.48
C ASN A 98 53.75 20.27 54.96
N THR A 99 55.01 20.02 55.30
CA THR A 99 55.69 20.00 56.59
C THR A 99 55.29 21.10 57.57
#